data_AF-A0AAV9DDZ5-F1
#
_entry.id   AF-A0AAV9DDZ5-F1
#
_cell.length_a   1.000
_cell.length_b   1.000
_cell.length_c   1.000
_cell.angle_alpha   90.00
_cell.angle_beta   90.00
_cell.angle_gamma   90.00
#
_symmetry.space_group_name_H-M   'P 1'
#
loop_
_entity.id
_entity.type
_entity.pdbx_description
1 polymer ?
#
loop_
_entity_poly.entity_id
_entity_poly.type
_entity_poly.pdbx_seq_one_letter_code
_entity_poly.pdbx_strand_id
1 'polypeptide(L)'
;MGLLKHKGKARYGQWQIDGPKFNIDGHYPVSELWARARSCWDKILAHNGKSVLVVAHNAVNQALIATAMGICSIFVWSYFK
;
A
#
# COMPACT_ATOMS: atom_id res chain seq x y z
N MET A 1 12.27 4.68 9.90
CA MET A 1 12.56 3.72 10.99
C MET A 1 12.79 2.36 10.35
N GLY A 2 14.04 1.89 10.32
CA GLY A 2 14.38 0.55 9.83
C GLY A 2 14.21 -0.47 10.96
N LEU A 3 13.52 -1.56 10.67
CA LEU A 3 13.42 -2.70 11.59
C LEU A 3 14.83 -3.24 11.91
N LEU A 4 15.23 -3.18 13.18
CA LEU A 4 16.42 -3.86 13.69
C LEU A 4 16.34 -5.36 13.33
N LYS A 5 17.38 -5.86 12.64
CA LYS A 5 17.42 -7.16 11.93
C LYS A 5 16.91 -8.38 12.71
N HIS A 6 16.98 -8.38 14.04
CA HIS A 6 16.51 -9.48 14.88
C HIS A 6 15.01 -9.43 15.21
N LYS A 7 14.43 -8.23 15.43
CA LYS A 7 12.97 -8.07 15.67
C LYS A 7 12.16 -8.18 14.36
N GLY A 8 12.78 -7.88 13.23
CA GLY A 8 12.17 -8.00 11.90
C GLY A 8 11.77 -9.44 11.53
N LYS A 9 12.59 -10.46 11.88
CA LYS A 9 12.33 -11.85 11.50
C LYS A 9 11.03 -12.42 12.07
N ALA A 10 10.73 -12.18 13.35
CA ALA A 10 9.50 -12.66 13.97
C ALA A 10 8.26 -11.93 13.42
N ARG A 11 8.37 -10.63 13.16
CA ARG A 11 7.29 -9.80 12.61
C ARG A 11 7.06 -10.01 11.11
N TYR A 12 8.07 -10.50 10.38
CA TYR A 12 7.95 -10.83 8.96
C TYR A 12 6.96 -11.97 8.71
N GLY A 13 6.92 -13.00 9.57
CA GLY A 13 5.93 -14.07 9.45
C GLY A 13 4.49 -13.56 9.62
N GLN A 14 4.26 -12.62 10.54
CA GLN A 14 2.95 -12.03 10.77
C GLN A 14 2.52 -11.12 9.60
N TRP A 15 3.46 -10.40 9.00
CA TRP A 15 3.26 -9.65 7.76
C TRP A 15 2.78 -10.58 6.64
N GLN A 16 3.40 -11.76 6.45
CA GLN A 16 3.01 -12.72 5.40
C GLN A 16 1.62 -13.36 5.59
N ILE A 17 1.10 -13.39 6.83
CA ILE A 17 -0.19 -14.03 7.16
C ILE A 17 -1.36 -13.05 7.07
N ASP A 18 -1.23 -11.85 7.66
CA ASP A 18 -2.29 -10.83 7.66
C ASP A 18 -1.69 -9.42 7.57
N GLY A 19 -1.13 -9.10 6.40
CA GLY A 19 -0.54 -7.79 6.10
C GLY A 19 -1.46 -6.59 6.37
N PRO A 20 -2.75 -6.63 5.98
CA PRO A 20 -3.68 -5.54 6.27
C PRO A 20 -3.88 -5.25 7.76
N LYS A 21 -3.81 -6.27 8.63
CA LYS A 21 -3.89 -6.07 10.09
C LYS A 21 -2.52 -5.94 10.77
N PHE A 22 -1.43 -6.03 10.01
CA PHE A 22 -0.09 -5.92 10.54
C PHE A 22 0.12 -4.52 11.13
N ASN A 23 0.22 -4.47 12.46
CA ASN A 23 0.53 -3.27 13.20
C ASN A 23 2.00 -3.27 13.61
N ILE A 24 2.69 -2.16 13.35
CA ILE A 24 4.01 -1.88 13.89
C ILE A 24 3.98 -0.54 14.61
N ASP A 25 4.12 -0.60 15.93
CA ASP A 25 4.26 0.57 16.80
C ASP A 25 3.12 1.59 16.60
N GLY A 26 1.88 1.10 16.41
CA GLY A 26 0.69 1.92 16.19
C GLY A 26 0.36 2.17 14.71
N HIS A 27 1.27 1.86 13.80
CA HIS A 27 1.09 2.05 12.37
C HIS A 27 0.61 0.78 11.66
N TYR A 28 -0.22 0.95 10.64
CA TYR A 28 -0.71 -0.13 9.79
C TYR A 28 -0.19 0.06 8.37
N PRO A 29 1.03 -0.43 8.04
CA PRO A 29 1.72 -0.02 6.81
C PRO A 29 0.93 -0.28 5.54
N VAL A 30 0.22 -1.41 5.47
CA VAL A 30 -0.62 -1.77 4.32
C VAL A 30 -1.86 -0.88 4.25
N SER A 31 -2.57 -0.68 5.35
CA SER A 31 -3.76 0.20 5.37
C SER A 31 -3.39 1.66 5.04
N GLU A 32 -2.28 2.16 5.60
CA GLU A 32 -1.77 3.50 5.34
C GLU A 32 -1.32 3.68 3.89
N LEU A 33 -0.67 2.67 3.31
CA LEU A 33 -0.31 2.67 1.88
C LEU A 33 -1.56 2.83 0.99
N TRP A 34 -2.64 2.11 1.30
CA TRP A 34 -3.90 2.23 0.56
C TRP A 34 -4.60 3.56 0.78
N ALA A 35 -4.56 4.11 2.00
CA ALA A 35 -5.07 5.45 2.27
C ALA A 35 -4.34 6.50 1.42
N ARG A 36 -3.01 6.39 1.29
CA ARG A 36 -2.20 7.27 0.43
C ARG A 36 -2.51 7.08 -1.05
N ALA A 37 -2.69 5.84 -1.51
CA ALA A 37 -3.08 5.55 -2.89
C ALA A 37 -4.44 6.16 -3.26
N ARG A 38 -5.44 6.04 -2.38
CA ARG A 38 -6.76 6.71 -2.54
C ARG A 38 -6.66 8.22 -2.61
N SER A 39 -5.97 8.84 -1.65
CA SER A 39 -5.77 10.29 -1.67
C SER A 39 -5.00 10.75 -2.92
N CYS A 40 -4.06 9.96 -3.42
CA CYS A 40 -3.36 10.26 -4.67
C CYS A 40 -4.30 10.14 -5.89
N TRP A 41 -5.16 9.12 -5.92
CA TRP A 41 -6.15 8.93 -6.98
C TRP A 41 -7.13 10.10 -7.07
N ASP A 42 -7.67 10.55 -5.94
CA ASP A 42 -8.58 11.71 -5.90
C ASP A 42 -7.94 12.97 -6.49
N LYS A 43 -6.63 13.19 -6.24
CA LYS A 43 -5.87 14.30 -6.81
C LYS A 43 -5.65 14.17 -8.31
N ILE A 44 -5.46 12.95 -8.81
CA ILE A 44 -5.34 12.68 -10.25
C ILE A 44 -6.67 13.01 -10.94
N LEU A 45 -7.80 12.60 -10.35
CA LEU A 45 -9.13 12.88 -10.89
C LEU A 45 -9.48 14.38 -10.85
N ALA A 46 -8.98 15.12 -9.86
CA ALA A 46 -9.17 16.56 -9.76
C ALA A 46 -8.31 17.38 -10.72
N HIS A 47 -7.32 16.76 -11.39
CA HIS A 47 -6.41 17.46 -12.28
C HIS A 47 -7.09 17.78 -13.63
N ASN A 48 -7.02 19.04 -14.08
CA ASN A 48 -7.68 19.50 -15.31
C ASN A 48 -6.93 19.16 -16.62
N GLY A 49 -5.78 18.51 -16.53
CA GLY A 49 -4.99 18.10 -17.68
C GLY A 49 -5.49 16.80 -18.32
N LYS A 50 -5.28 16.65 -19.63
CA LYS A 50 -5.70 15.45 -20.40
C LYS A 50 -4.92 14.19 -20.06
N SER A 51 -3.73 14.32 -19.48
CA SER A 51 -2.85 13.18 -19.19
C SER A 51 -1.99 13.48 -17.95
N VAL A 52 -1.75 12.45 -17.14
CA VAL A 52 -0.95 12.54 -15.91
C VAL A 52 0.06 11.38 -15.90
N LEU A 53 1.32 11.67 -15.64
CA LEU A 53 2.37 10.66 -15.40
C LEU A 53 2.58 10.51 -13.89
N VAL A 54 2.43 9.28 -13.39
CA VAL A 54 2.70 8.95 -11.99
C VAL A 54 3.98 8.12 -11.89
N VAL A 55 4.94 8.60 -11.10
CA VAL A 55 6.19 7.88 -10.81
C VAL A 55 6.23 7.57 -9.33
N ALA A 56 6.13 6.29 -8.97
CA ALA A 56 6.23 5.82 -7.59
C ALA A 56 6.86 4.41 -7.52
N HIS A 57 7.08 3.93 -6.29
CA HIS A 57 7.61 2.59 -6.03
C HIS A 57 6.57 1.50 -6.28
N ASN A 58 7.01 0.26 -6.52
CA ASN A 58 6.16 -0.89 -6.88
C ASN A 58 4.90 -1.02 -6.01
N ALA A 59 5.06 -1.01 -4.68
CA ALA A 59 3.93 -1.16 -3.76
C ALA A 59 2.89 -0.04 -3.88
N VAL A 60 3.33 1.20 -4.13
CA VAL A 60 2.45 2.35 -4.33
C VAL A 60 1.75 2.27 -5.68
N ASN A 61 2.46 1.89 -6.74
CA ASN A 61 1.87 1.71 -8.08
C ASN A 61 0.77 0.64 -8.06
N GLN A 62 1.03 -0.51 -7.42
CA GLN A 62 0.04 -1.58 -7.30
C GLN A 62 -1.20 -1.12 -6.52
N ALA A 63 -1.00 -0.44 -5.39
CA ALA A 63 -2.10 0.10 -4.60
C ALA A 63 -2.92 1.16 -5.37
N LEU A 64 -2.24 2.00 -6.17
CA LEU A 64 -2.88 3.04 -6.99
C LEU A 64 -3.69 2.43 -8.15
N ILE A 65 -3.12 1.47 -8.88
CA ILE A 65 -3.81 0.78 -9.98
C ILE A 65 -5.03 0.02 -9.44
N ALA A 66 -4.89 -0.70 -8.32
CA ALA A 66 -6.01 -1.38 -7.68
C ALA A 66 -7.11 -0.41 -7.24
N THR A 67 -6.73 0.75 -6.70
CA THR A 67 -7.67 1.82 -6.34
C THR A 67 -8.42 2.34 -7.57
N ALA A 68 -7.69 2.61 -8.67
CA ALA A 68 -8.29 3.05 -9.93
C ALA A 68 -9.27 2.03 -10.53
N MET A 69 -9.00 0.74 -10.34
CA MET A 69 -9.86 -0.37 -10.76
C MET A 69 -11.01 -0.67 -9.79
N GLY A 70 -11.10 0.00 -8.63
CA GLY A 70 -12.11 -0.28 -7.60
C GLY A 70 -11.91 -1.58 -6.83
N ILE A 71 -10.70 -2.16 -6.86
CA ILE A 71 -10.38 -3.43 -6.20
C ILE A 71 -9.97 -3.17 -4.74
N CYS A 72 -10.55 -3.92 -3.80
CA CYS A 72 -10.26 -3.78 -2.38
C CYS A 72 -8.87 -4.33 -2.01
N SER A 73 -8.20 -3.69 -1.04
CA SER A 73 -6.85 -4.05 -0.55
C SER A 73 -6.66 -5.53 -0.20
N ILE A 74 -7.72 -6.19 0.27
CA ILE A 74 -7.70 -7.60 0.66
C ILE A 74 -7.45 -8.55 -0.52
N PHE A 75 -7.84 -8.16 -1.74
CA PHE A 75 -7.67 -8.99 -2.93
C PHE A 75 -6.25 -8.91 -3.51
N VAL A 76 -5.63 -7.73 -3.43
CA VAL A 76 -4.29 -7.47 -3.97
C VAL A 76 -3.20 -8.03 -3.06
N TRP A 77 -3.45 -8.14 -1.76
CA TRP A 77 -2.50 -8.70 -0.80
C TRP A 77 -1.99 -10.10 -1.22
N SER A 78 -2.84 -10.91 -1.85
CA SER A 78 -2.46 -12.22 -2.41
C SER A 78 -1.38 -12.14 -3.50
N TYR A 79 -1.26 -11.01 -4.21
CA TYR A 79 -0.26 -10.76 -5.26
C TYR A 79 1.05 -10.14 -4.74
N PHE A 80 1.12 -9.80 -3.45
CA PHE A 80 2.35 -9.31 -2.79
C PHE A 80 3.22 -10.45 -2.22
N LYS A 81 2.77 -11.70 -2.33
CA LYS A 81 3.63 -12.89 -2.15
C LYS A 81 4.47 -13.12 -3.39
#